data_AF-A0A6B3GD95-F1
#
_entry.id   AF-A0A6B3GD95-F1
#
_cell.length_a   1.000
_cell.length_b   1.000
_cell.length_c   1.000
_cell.angle_alpha   90.00
_cell.angle_beta   90.00
_cell.angle_gamma   90.00
#
_symmetry.space_group_name_H-M   'P 1'
#
loop_
_entity.id
_entity.type
_entity.pdbx_description
1 polymer ?
#
loop_
_entity_poly.entity_id
_entity_poly.type
_entity_poly.pdbx_seq_one_letter_code
_entity_poly.pdbx_strand_id
1 'polypeptide(L)'
;NRQAAAMGHPQLATDTSRVRRWIDMGESPRDPVPEVLAALFTERLGRVVTIEDLGFGRRGRVGKRRDSGTEHNPDQLPWAPERTAAVLTEFTGM
;
A
#
# COMPACT_ATOMS: atom_id res chain seq x y z
N ASN A 1 -9.19 -9.87 15.20
CA ASN A 1 -8.96 -9.64 16.65
C ASN A 1 -7.87 -10.50 17.26
N ARG A 2 -7.72 -11.79 16.88
CA ARG A 2 -6.63 -12.63 17.44
C ARG A 2 -5.23 -12.02 17.25
N GLN A 3 -4.94 -11.44 16.07
CA GLN A 3 -3.64 -10.79 15.83
C GLN A 3 -3.39 -9.60 16.75
N ALA A 4 -4.38 -8.73 16.95
CA ALA A 4 -4.27 -7.62 17.88
C ALA A 4 -3.97 -8.11 19.31
N ALA A 5 -4.66 -9.17 19.76
CA ALA A 5 -4.40 -9.78 21.06
C ALA A 5 -3.00 -10.41 21.16
N ALA A 6 -2.53 -11.10 20.11
CA ALA A 6 -1.18 -11.67 20.05
C ALA A 6 -0.09 -10.59 20.10
N MET A 7 -0.37 -9.41 19.56
CA MET A 7 0.50 -8.23 19.64
C MET A 7 0.32 -7.42 20.94
N GLY A 8 -0.40 -7.93 21.94
CA GLY A 8 -0.57 -7.26 23.24
C GLY A 8 -1.66 -6.17 23.26
N HIS A 9 -2.51 -6.10 22.22
CA HIS A 9 -3.60 -5.14 22.07
C HIS A 9 -4.98 -5.81 22.05
N PRO A 10 -5.41 -6.49 23.14
CA PRO A 10 -6.70 -7.17 23.20
C PRO A 10 -7.90 -6.21 23.20
N GLN A 11 -7.67 -4.92 23.47
CA GLN A 11 -8.68 -3.86 23.52
C GLN A 11 -9.08 -3.34 22.13
N LEU A 12 -8.39 -3.77 21.08
CA LEU A 12 -8.64 -3.30 19.72
C LEU A 12 -9.99 -3.83 19.22
N ALA A 13 -10.93 -2.93 18.95
CA ALA A 13 -12.23 -3.26 18.39
C ALA A 13 -12.26 -3.01 16.87
N THR A 14 -12.99 -3.86 16.15
CA THR A 14 -13.28 -3.66 14.72
C THR A 14 -14.44 -2.70 14.55
N ASP A 15 -14.24 -1.63 13.76
CA ASP A 15 -15.23 -0.61 13.46
C ASP A 15 -15.28 -0.38 11.95
N THR A 16 -16.36 -0.83 11.31
CA THR A 16 -16.54 -0.74 9.86
C THR A 16 -16.70 0.69 9.36
N SER A 17 -17.26 1.59 10.18
CA SER A 17 -17.38 3.01 9.86
C SER A 17 -16.00 3.68 9.81
N ARG A 18 -15.10 3.33 10.74
CA ARG A 18 -13.70 3.80 10.72
C ARG A 18 -12.92 3.27 9.53
N VAL A 19 -13.07 1.98 9.21
CA VAL A 19 -12.43 1.40 8.01
C VAL A 19 -12.90 2.13 6.76
N ARG A 20 -14.21 2.42 6.66
CA ARG A 20 -14.75 3.19 5.55
C ARG A 20 -14.17 4.61 5.48
N ARG A 21 -13.95 5.28 6.62
CA ARG A 21 -13.25 6.59 6.64
C ARG A 21 -11.80 6.50 6.18
N TRP A 22 -11.08 5.43 6.48
CA TRP A 22 -9.72 5.24 5.96
C TRP A 22 -9.70 5.11 4.44
N ILE A 23 -10.66 4.38 3.88
CA ILE A 23 -10.76 4.13 2.43
C ILE A 23 -11.31 5.36 1.70
N ASP A 24 -12.44 5.91 2.16
CA ASP A 24 -13.18 6.96 1.46
C ASP A 24 -12.61 8.36 1.72
N MET A 25 -12.19 8.64 2.95
CA MET A 25 -11.71 9.96 3.38
C MET A 25 -10.19 10.03 3.50
N GLY A 26 -9.49 8.91 3.29
CA GLY A 26 -8.05 8.82 3.44
C GLY A 26 -7.59 9.11 4.88
N GLU A 27 -8.45 8.92 5.89
CA GLU A 27 -8.01 9.00 7.29
C GLU A 27 -6.97 7.90 7.58
N SER A 28 -6.02 8.17 8.46
CA SER A 28 -5.04 7.16 8.87
C SER A 28 -5.43 6.55 10.22
N PRO A 29 -5.35 5.22 10.40
CA PRO A 29 -5.54 4.58 11.70
C PRO A 29 -4.54 5.12 12.72
N ARG A 30 -4.95 5.18 13.99
CA ARG A 30 -4.04 5.50 15.10
C ARG A 30 -3.24 4.28 15.52
N ASP A 31 -2.03 4.49 16.03
CA ASP A 31 -1.25 3.44 16.67
C ASP A 31 -2.07 2.73 17.76
N PRO A 32 -1.97 1.39 17.88
CA PRO A 32 -1.08 0.45 17.18
C PRO A 32 -1.71 -0.17 15.91
N VAL A 33 -2.84 0.36 15.44
CA VAL A 33 -3.64 -0.28 14.37
C VAL A 33 -2.87 -0.46 13.07
N PRO A 34 -2.08 0.52 12.56
CA PRO A 34 -1.35 0.34 11.31
C PRO A 34 -0.37 -0.83 11.35
N GLU A 35 0.33 -1.02 12.48
CA GLU A 35 1.27 -2.13 12.69
C GLU A 35 0.54 -3.48 12.72
N VAL A 36 -0.59 -3.55 13.43
CA VAL A 36 -1.41 -4.77 13.49
C VAL A 36 -1.94 -5.15 12.11
N LEU A 37 -2.36 -4.17 11.31
CA LEU A 37 -2.80 -4.42 9.93
C LEU A 37 -1.64 -4.91 9.06
N ALA A 38 -0.46 -4.27 9.14
CA ALA A 38 0.73 -4.69 8.41
C ALA A 38 1.13 -6.14 8.75
N ALA A 39 1.16 -6.50 10.03
CA ALA A 39 1.45 -7.86 10.48
C ALA A 39 0.39 -8.87 9.99
N LEU A 40 -0.89 -8.52 10.09
CA LEU A 40 -2.00 -9.39 9.66
C LEU A 40 -1.97 -9.66 8.16
N PHE A 41 -1.75 -8.62 7.34
CA PHE A 41 -1.65 -8.78 5.90
C PHE A 41 -0.38 -9.51 5.48
N THR A 42 0.72 -9.30 6.20
CA THR A 42 1.97 -10.04 5.97
C THR A 42 1.74 -11.53 6.14
N GLU A 43 1.13 -11.93 7.25
CA GLU A 43 0.78 -13.32 7.53
C GLU A 43 -0.20 -13.88 6.49
N ARG A 44 -1.24 -13.11 6.14
CA ARG A 44 -2.32 -13.60 5.25
C ARG A 44 -1.90 -13.70 3.79
N LEU A 45 -1.02 -12.83 3.32
CA LEU A 45 -0.58 -12.77 1.93
C LEU A 45 0.73 -13.52 1.67
N GLY A 46 1.43 -13.96 2.72
CA GLY A 46 2.71 -14.67 2.59
C GLY A 46 3.84 -13.80 2.01
N ARG A 47 3.68 -12.47 2.04
CA ARG A 47 4.69 -11.49 1.61
C ARG A 47 4.78 -10.38 2.64
N VAL A 48 5.94 -9.73 2.74
CA VAL A 48 6.08 -8.55 3.61
C VAL A 48 5.14 -7.45 3.13
N VAL A 49 4.31 -6.94 4.04
CA VAL A 49 3.42 -5.79 3.85
C VAL A 49 3.76 -4.76 4.91
N THR A 50 4.13 -3.56 4.47
CA THR A 50 4.46 -2.44 5.34
C THR A 50 3.28 -1.50 5.55
N ILE A 51 3.41 -0.59 6.50
CA ILE A 51 2.41 0.46 6.78
C ILE A 51 2.25 1.39 5.57
N GLU A 52 3.35 1.63 4.86
CA GLU A 52 3.42 2.40 3.60
C GLU A 52 2.66 1.70 2.48
N ASP A 53 2.82 0.38 2.34
CA ASP A 53 2.09 -0.42 1.33
C ASP A 53 0.57 -0.39 1.55
N LEU A 54 0.14 -0.22 2.81
CA LEU A 54 -1.26 -0.06 3.18
C LEU A 54 -1.77 1.39 3.01
N GLY A 55 -0.89 2.33 2.62
CA GLY A 55 -1.24 3.73 2.45
C GLY A 55 -1.34 4.54 3.76
N PHE A 56 -0.86 3.99 4.88
CA PHE A 56 -0.88 4.66 6.19
C PHE A 56 0.43 5.39 6.52
N GLY A 57 1.42 5.32 5.64
CA GLY A 57 2.70 6.02 5.77
C GLY A 57 2.49 7.52 6.06
N ARG A 58 3.15 8.01 7.10
CA ARG A 58 3.06 9.39 7.63
C ARG A 58 2.96 10.42 6.49
N ARG A 59 1.81 11.09 6.35
CA ARG A 59 1.58 12.29 5.51
C ARG A 59 2.42 13.53 5.95
N GLY A 60 3.58 13.32 6.56
CA GLY A 60 4.53 14.36 6.96
C GLY A 60 5.45 14.84 5.84
N ARG A 61 5.25 14.38 4.60
CA ARG A 61 5.93 14.92 3.39
C ARG A 61 4.99 15.00 2.19
N VAL A 62 3.80 15.60 2.37
CA VAL A 62 3.14 16.27 1.23
C VAL A 62 3.83 17.61 1.03
N GLY A 63 5.10 17.53 0.66
CA GLY A 63 6.02 18.64 0.52
C GLY A 63 7.20 18.12 -0.27
N LYS A 64 7.09 18.21 -1.60
CA LYS A 64 8.19 18.02 -2.53
C LYS A 64 8.76 16.59 -2.54
N ARG A 65 8.03 15.62 -3.12
CA ARG A 65 8.76 14.62 -3.90
C ARG A 65 9.49 15.42 -4.97
N ARG A 66 10.80 15.40 -4.85
CA ARG A 66 11.73 16.04 -5.76
C ARG A 66 11.34 15.59 -7.16
N ASP A 67 11.08 16.59 -7.99
CA ASP A 67 11.37 16.59 -9.40
C ASP A 67 12.81 16.06 -9.56
N SER A 68 12.96 14.74 -9.62
CA SER A 68 14.15 14.08 -10.09
C SER A 68 13.77 13.59 -11.48
N GLY A 69 14.04 14.45 -12.45
CA GLY A 69 13.67 14.27 -13.84
C GLY A 69 13.97 12.87 -14.34
N THR A 70 12.96 12.27 -14.95
CA THR A 70 13.12 11.53 -16.19
C THR A 70 11.85 11.79 -16.97
N GLU A 71 12.05 12.43 -18.11
CA GLU A 71 11.03 12.88 -19.04
C GLU A 71 10.08 11.73 -19.43
N HIS A 72 8.78 12.04 -19.47
CA HIS A 72 7.73 11.33 -20.20
C HIS A 72 7.73 9.78 -20.14
N ASN A 73 7.12 9.22 -19.10
CA ASN A 73 6.45 7.93 -19.23
C ASN A 73 5.03 8.03 -18.64
N PRO A 74 3.98 8.20 -19.48
CA PRO A 74 2.61 8.39 -19.00
C PRO A 74 2.02 7.16 -18.29
N ASP A 75 2.61 5.97 -18.46
CA ASP A 75 2.00 4.71 -18.05
C ASP A 75 2.61 4.05 -16.80
N GLN A 76 3.51 4.73 -16.07
CA GLN A 76 4.19 4.20 -14.87
C GLN A 76 4.85 2.81 -15.05
N LEU A 77 5.07 2.36 -16.28
CA LEU A 77 5.76 1.12 -16.57
C LEU A 77 7.27 1.28 -16.30
N PRO A 78 7.95 0.27 -15.74
CA PRO A 78 9.37 0.35 -15.39
C PRO A 78 10.31 0.38 -16.62
N TRP A 79 9.78 0.51 -17.84
CA TRP A 79 10.53 0.50 -19.09
C TRP A 79 9.84 1.43 -20.13
N ALA A 80 10.60 1.90 -21.13
CA ALA A 80 10.15 2.90 -22.10
C ALA A 80 9.01 2.37 -23.00
N PRO A 81 7.97 3.16 -23.30
CA PRO A 81 6.74 2.70 -23.99
C PRO A 81 6.98 2.00 -25.33
N GLU A 82 8.09 2.28 -26.01
CA GLU A 82 8.58 1.58 -27.21
C GLU A 82 8.65 0.04 -27.01
N ARG A 83 8.92 -0.44 -25.79
CA ARG A 83 9.07 -1.86 -25.45
C ARG A 83 7.73 -2.56 -25.13
N THR A 84 6.60 -1.86 -25.10
CA THR A 84 5.31 -2.44 -24.65
C THR A 84 4.79 -3.45 -25.63
N ALA A 85 4.85 -3.08 -26.91
CA ALA A 85 4.43 -3.97 -27.98
C ALA A 85 5.26 -5.25 -27.98
N ALA A 86 6.59 -5.17 -27.83
CA ALA A 86 7.46 -6.33 -27.87
C ALA A 86 7.17 -7.34 -26.74
N VAL A 87 6.96 -6.87 -25.50
CA VAL A 87 6.65 -7.74 -24.36
C VAL A 87 5.24 -8.35 -24.47
N LEU A 88 4.27 -7.58 -24.97
CA LEU A 88 2.92 -8.11 -25.19
C LEU A 88 2.87 -9.14 -26.33
N THR A 89 3.70 -8.98 -27.36
CA THR A 89 3.84 -9.97 -28.44
C THR A 89 4.47 -11.27 -27.92
N GLU A 90 5.49 -11.18 -27.07
CA GLU A 90 6.13 -12.36 -26.45
C GLU A 90 5.15 -13.19 -25.59
N PHE A 91 4.20 -12.53 -24.93
CA PHE A 91 3.21 -13.22 -24.10
C PHE A 91 1.99 -13.74 -24.87
N THR A 92 1.72 -13.21 -26.07
CA THR A 92 0.57 -13.62 -26.90
C THR A 92 0.94 -14.63 -27.99
N GLY A 93 2.24 -14.87 -28.23
CA GLY A 93 2.69 -15.93 -29.14
C GLY A 93 2.28 -15.70 -30.60
N MET A 94 2.34 -14.45 -31.08
CA MET A 94 2.25 -14.09 -32.49
C MET A 94 3.60 -13.62 -33.04
#